data_AF-A0A4Z1BMT3-F1
#
_entry.id   AF-A0A4Z1BMT3-F1
#
_cell.length_a   1.000
_cell.length_b   1.000
_cell.length_c   1.000
_cell.angle_alpha   90.00
_cell.angle_beta   90.00
_cell.angle_gamma   90.00
#
_symmetry.space_group_name_H-M   'P 1'
#
loop_
_entity.id
_entity.type
_entity.pdbx_description
1 polymer ?
#
loop_
_entity_poly.entity_id
_entity_poly.type
_entity_poly.pdbx_seq_one_letter_code
_entity_poly.pdbx_strand_id
1 'polypeptide(L)'
;MKEVIDFNASGDWVRKEIYEHDYSTQLNKGWLGNNNGGETIDVGIVLKYGAKPDQRPFIFDTFSVKNYWIRPTKKTTIEKLNGQEIVKEETYEYNSSPKHTYPWKVSLLNSRNEKIVQETTYPLDHPAEVNMSDLIDMNIHSAPITKKTTNLTKNIKVEETKSTYGKFTTKNLVLPQFVYVNKGNNPINTTNTTTDKEISFDAYDTYGNLTQYTIKDVTTSVIWGYKGTYPVAKIEGEKLSNLSSATIKEIEDVADNAILTTKLKNLISSTSSAMVTGYIYEPLKGVTQMINLNGTSIYYNYDAYGRLLNAMKEDDNGTKTVIKSNEYNYKN
;
A
#
# COMPACT_ATOMS: atom_id res chain seq x y z
N MET A 1 -12.25 10.91 -20.87
CA MET A 1 -12.41 9.45 -20.97
C MET A 1 -11.01 8.86 -21.08
N LYS A 2 -10.67 7.84 -20.29
CA LYS A 2 -9.38 7.12 -20.36
C LYS A 2 -9.68 5.65 -20.61
N GLU A 3 -8.98 5.04 -21.56
CA GLU A 3 -9.06 3.61 -21.88
C GLU A 3 -7.68 2.97 -21.68
N VAL A 4 -7.66 1.80 -21.04
CA VAL A 4 -6.47 0.95 -20.89
C VAL A 4 -6.81 -0.42 -21.46
N ILE A 5 -5.96 -0.97 -22.33
CA ILE A 5 -6.19 -2.24 -23.02
C ILE A 5 -5.00 -3.16 -22.80
N ASP A 6 -5.26 -4.36 -22.28
CA ASP A 6 -4.28 -5.42 -22.15
C ASP A 6 -4.40 -6.42 -23.31
N PHE A 7 -3.26 -6.91 -23.80
CA PHE A 7 -3.16 -7.85 -24.92
C PHE A 7 -2.47 -9.16 -24.50
N ASN A 8 -2.84 -10.27 -25.12
CA ASN A 8 -2.12 -11.53 -25.00
C ASN A 8 -0.87 -11.57 -25.89
N ALA A 9 -0.10 -12.66 -25.79
CA ALA A 9 1.11 -12.87 -26.60
C ALA A 9 0.83 -12.92 -28.13
N SER A 10 -0.38 -13.31 -28.53
CA SER A 10 -0.81 -13.34 -29.94
C SER A 10 -1.21 -11.95 -30.47
N GLY A 11 -1.29 -10.94 -29.61
CA GLY A 11 -1.71 -9.58 -29.97
C GLY A 11 -3.22 -9.36 -29.94
N ASP A 12 -4.01 -10.31 -29.43
CA ASP A 12 -5.44 -10.10 -29.20
C ASP A 12 -5.67 -9.40 -27.86
N TRP A 13 -6.58 -8.43 -27.82
CA TRP A 13 -6.96 -7.81 -26.56
C TRP A 13 -7.69 -8.82 -25.66
N VAL A 14 -7.36 -8.81 -24.36
CA VAL A 14 -7.94 -9.71 -23.35
C VAL A 14 -8.71 -8.98 -22.27
N ARG A 15 -8.40 -7.69 -22.06
CA ARG A 15 -9.02 -6.88 -21.00
C ARG A 15 -9.04 -5.42 -21.40
N LYS A 16 -10.14 -4.72 -21.12
CA LYS A 16 -10.30 -3.29 -21.30
C LYS A 16 -10.81 -2.65 -20.04
N GLU A 17 -10.22 -1.53 -19.65
CA GLU A 17 -10.70 -0.68 -18.57
C GLU A 17 -11.05 0.71 -19.13
N ILE A 18 -12.31 1.11 -18.99
CA ILE A 18 -12.84 2.38 -19.48
C ILE A 18 -13.22 3.22 -18.26
N TYR A 19 -12.67 4.43 -18.17
CA TYR A 19 -12.90 5.35 -17.07
C TYR A 19 -13.64 6.61 -17.53
N GLU A 20 -14.80 6.82 -16.92
CA GLU A 20 -15.55 8.08 -16.98
C GLU A 20 -15.15 8.95 -15.79
N HIS A 21 -15.06 10.26 -16.03
CA HIS A 21 -14.56 11.22 -15.05
C HIS A 21 -15.48 12.44 -14.98
N ASP A 22 -15.53 13.08 -13.82
CA ASP A 22 -16.01 14.45 -13.68
C ASP A 22 -14.85 15.40 -13.31
N TYR A 23 -15.09 16.69 -13.55
CA TYR A 23 -14.16 17.77 -13.26
C TYR A 23 -14.71 18.59 -12.10
N SER A 24 -14.22 18.30 -10.89
CA SER A 24 -14.69 18.95 -9.66
C SER A 24 -13.84 20.16 -9.31
N THR A 25 -14.49 21.25 -8.88
CA THR A 25 -13.81 22.43 -8.31
C THR A 25 -13.84 22.43 -6.78
N GLN A 26 -14.42 21.41 -6.13
CA GLN A 26 -14.70 21.41 -4.69
C GLN A 26 -13.45 21.48 -3.79
N LEU A 27 -12.31 20.97 -4.27
CA LEU A 27 -11.03 21.05 -3.56
C LEU A 27 -10.22 22.30 -3.94
N ASN A 28 -10.67 23.08 -4.93
CA ASN A 28 -10.00 24.32 -5.27
C ASN A 28 -10.48 25.43 -4.35
N LYS A 29 -9.66 25.77 -3.36
CA LYS A 29 -9.88 26.97 -2.54
C LYS A 29 -8.93 28.05 -3.02
N GLY A 30 -9.46 29.09 -3.67
CA GLY A 30 -8.69 30.31 -3.90
C GLY A 30 -8.34 31.00 -2.57
N TRP A 31 -7.30 31.84 -2.58
CA TRP A 31 -6.86 32.60 -1.40
C TRP A 31 -7.93 33.57 -0.87
N LEU A 32 -8.84 34.00 -1.74
CA LEU A 32 -10.04 34.76 -1.41
C LEU A 32 -11.21 33.76 -1.34
N GLY A 33 -11.76 33.55 -0.15
CA GLY A 33 -12.68 32.45 0.21
C GLY A 33 -13.99 32.28 -0.58
N ASN A 34 -14.16 32.93 -1.73
CA ASN A 34 -15.29 32.80 -2.65
C ASN A 34 -14.90 32.43 -4.10
N ASN A 35 -13.62 32.25 -4.43
CA ASN A 35 -13.23 31.84 -5.78
C ASN A 35 -13.09 30.32 -5.88
N ASN A 36 -14.02 29.71 -6.62
CA ASN A 36 -14.00 28.31 -7.05
C ASN A 36 -12.81 28.02 -8.00
N GLY A 37 -11.58 28.13 -7.49
CA GLY A 37 -10.38 27.62 -8.16
C GLY A 37 -9.93 28.30 -9.45
N GLY A 38 -10.44 29.49 -9.74
CA GLY A 38 -9.90 30.34 -10.79
C GLY A 38 -8.78 31.19 -10.23
N GLU A 39 -7.53 30.93 -10.63
CA GLU A 39 -6.46 31.92 -10.52
C GLU A 39 -6.46 32.74 -11.81
N THR A 40 -6.37 34.06 -11.69
CA THR A 40 -6.19 34.95 -12.84
C THR A 40 -4.71 35.15 -13.07
N ILE A 41 -4.24 34.85 -14.27
CA ILE A 41 -2.92 35.30 -14.73
C ILE A 41 -3.14 36.63 -15.43
N ASP A 42 -2.59 37.69 -14.85
CA ASP A 42 -2.60 39.02 -15.44
C ASP A 42 -1.31 39.21 -16.26
N VAL A 43 -1.45 39.48 -17.56
CA VAL A 43 -0.33 39.79 -18.43
C VAL A 43 -0.44 41.24 -18.86
N GLY A 44 0.53 42.05 -18.46
CA GLY A 44 0.58 43.49 -18.76
C GLY A 44 1.74 43.86 -19.66
N ILE A 45 1.51 44.77 -20.62
CA ILE A 45 2.57 45.43 -21.39
C ILE A 45 2.55 46.93 -21.05
N VAL A 46 3.72 47.46 -20.69
CA VAL A 46 3.92 48.91 -20.52
C VAL A 46 4.07 49.54 -21.90
N LEU A 47 3.09 50.35 -22.31
CA LEU A 47 3.08 50.92 -23.65
C LEU A 47 4.10 52.04 -23.85
N LYS A 48 4.51 52.72 -22.77
CA LYS A 48 5.51 53.80 -22.79
C LYS A 48 6.16 54.01 -21.42
N TYR A 49 7.48 54.10 -21.38
CA TYR A 49 8.21 54.40 -20.14
C TYR A 49 8.20 55.93 -19.89
N GLY A 50 7.33 56.37 -18.98
CA GLY A 50 7.30 57.75 -18.48
C GLY A 50 8.30 57.98 -17.33
N ALA A 51 8.72 59.23 -17.15
CA ALA A 51 9.67 59.65 -16.11
C ALA A 51 9.10 59.53 -14.68
N LYS A 52 7.76 59.49 -14.53
CA LYS A 52 7.06 59.26 -13.26
C LYS A 52 6.18 57.99 -13.35
N PRO A 53 6.06 57.18 -12.27
CA PRO A 53 5.35 55.91 -12.31
C PRO A 53 3.86 56.01 -12.63
N ASP A 54 3.21 57.11 -12.26
CA ASP A 54 1.78 57.40 -12.42
C ASP A 54 1.36 57.77 -13.86
N GLN A 55 2.32 57.99 -14.76
CA GLN A 55 2.08 58.36 -16.16
C GLN A 55 2.39 57.24 -17.17
N ARG A 56 2.54 56.00 -16.71
CA ARG A 56 2.84 54.85 -17.57
C ARG A 56 1.54 54.15 -17.96
N PRO A 57 0.99 54.36 -19.17
CA PRO A 57 -0.18 53.63 -19.61
C PRO A 57 0.15 52.13 -19.72
N PHE A 58 -0.66 51.30 -19.06
CA PHE A 58 -0.58 49.84 -19.11
C PHE A 58 -1.82 49.30 -19.84
N ILE A 59 -1.61 48.33 -20.72
CA ILE A 59 -2.68 47.41 -21.14
C ILE A 59 -2.45 46.13 -20.36
N PHE A 60 -3.49 45.64 -19.70
CA PHE A 60 -3.50 44.32 -19.09
C PHE A 60 -4.57 43.48 -19.77
N ASP A 61 -4.25 42.21 -19.96
CA ASP A 61 -5.23 41.18 -20.30
C ASP A 61 -5.26 40.15 -19.17
N THR A 62 -6.45 39.62 -18.89
CA THR A 62 -6.69 38.73 -17.75
C THR A 62 -7.06 37.34 -18.26
N PHE A 63 -6.22 36.35 -18.00
CA PHE A 63 -6.49 34.95 -18.35
C PHE A 63 -6.99 34.20 -17.12
N SER A 64 -8.21 33.66 -17.17
CA SER A 64 -8.70 32.79 -16.10
C SER A 64 -8.16 31.37 -16.30
N VAL A 65 -7.31 30.93 -15.37
CA VAL A 65 -6.90 29.52 -15.27
C VAL A 65 -7.78 28.85 -14.23
N LYS A 66 -8.62 27.91 -14.70
CA LYS A 66 -9.42 27.06 -13.81
C LYS A 66 -8.70 25.74 -13.62
N ASN A 67 -8.29 25.48 -12.39
CA ASN A 67 -7.84 24.14 -12.01
C ASN A 67 -9.06 23.25 -11.80
N TYR A 68 -8.93 21.95 -12.04
CA TYR A 68 -9.99 20.98 -11.76
C TYR A 68 -9.38 19.72 -11.16
N TRP A 69 -10.03 19.20 -10.13
CA TRP A 69 -9.78 17.83 -9.71
C TRP A 69 -10.52 16.89 -10.65
N ILE A 70 -9.75 16.19 -11.47
CA ILE A 70 -10.24 15.13 -12.36
C ILE A 70 -10.38 13.86 -11.52
N ARG A 71 -11.60 13.36 -11.35
CA ARG A 71 -11.84 12.16 -10.54
C ARG A 71 -12.71 11.15 -11.30
N PRO A 72 -12.37 9.85 -11.24
CA PRO A 72 -13.17 8.82 -11.90
C PRO A 72 -14.50 8.68 -11.17
N THR A 73 -15.61 8.66 -11.91
CA THR A 73 -16.98 8.44 -11.39
C THR A 73 -17.51 7.07 -11.75
N LYS A 74 -17.00 6.47 -12.83
CA LYS A 74 -17.33 5.12 -13.24
C LYS A 74 -16.12 4.43 -13.89
N LYS A 75 -15.98 3.14 -13.61
CA LYS A 75 -15.06 2.23 -14.31
C LYS A 75 -15.86 1.07 -14.88
N THR A 76 -15.70 0.83 -16.18
CA THR A 76 -16.21 -0.38 -16.84
C THR A 76 -15.02 -1.25 -17.21
N THR A 77 -15.00 -2.49 -16.73
CA THR A 77 -14.01 -3.51 -17.07
C THR A 77 -14.65 -4.55 -17.97
N ILE A 78 -14.03 -4.82 -19.13
CA ILE A 78 -14.48 -5.84 -20.08
C ILE A 78 -13.36 -6.87 -20.20
N GLU A 79 -13.61 -8.11 -19.80
CA GLU A 79 -12.64 -9.21 -19.85
C GLU A 79 -13.12 -10.30 -20.80
N LYS A 80 -12.21 -10.84 -21.62
CA LYS A 80 -12.49 -11.99 -22.48
C LYS A 80 -12.12 -13.29 -21.78
N LEU A 81 -13.14 -14.09 -21.46
CA LEU A 81 -12.96 -15.44 -20.91
C LEU A 81 -13.63 -16.45 -21.85
N ASN A 82 -12.85 -17.40 -22.38
CA ASN A 82 -13.34 -18.44 -23.31
C ASN A 82 -14.12 -17.87 -24.52
N GLY A 83 -13.69 -16.73 -25.05
CA GLY A 83 -14.34 -16.05 -26.17
C GLY A 83 -15.60 -15.25 -25.82
N GLN A 84 -16.04 -15.25 -24.55
CA GLN A 84 -17.14 -14.44 -24.06
C GLN A 84 -16.63 -13.17 -23.36
N GLU A 85 -17.36 -12.08 -23.49
CA GLU A 85 -17.07 -10.82 -22.80
C GLU A 85 -17.82 -10.76 -21.47
N ILE A 86 -17.07 -10.56 -20.39
CA ILE A 86 -17.58 -10.33 -19.04
C ILE A 86 -17.43 -8.84 -18.75
N VAL A 87 -18.56 -8.17 -18.49
CA VAL A 87 -18.60 -6.75 -18.18
C VAL A 87 -18.81 -6.55 -16.69
N LYS A 88 -17.93 -5.77 -16.05
CA LYS A 88 -18.03 -5.35 -14.66
C LYS A 88 -18.05 -3.83 -14.59
N GLU A 89 -19.05 -3.27 -13.91
CA GLU A 89 -19.15 -1.83 -13.69
C GLU A 89 -18.96 -1.49 -12.21
N GLU A 90 -18.16 -0.46 -11.96
CA GLU A 90 -17.95 0.14 -10.65
C GLU A 90 -18.27 1.63 -10.73
N THR A 91 -19.02 2.15 -9.76
CA THR A 91 -19.25 3.59 -9.61
C THR A 91 -18.55 4.12 -8.38
N TYR A 92 -17.93 5.29 -8.49
CA TYR A 92 -17.18 5.95 -7.42
C TYR A 92 -17.92 7.20 -6.98
N GLU A 93 -18.15 7.30 -5.67
CA GLU A 93 -18.79 8.45 -5.05
C GLU A 93 -17.80 9.17 -4.11
N TYR A 94 -17.86 10.49 -4.17
CA TYR A 94 -17.03 11.40 -3.38
C TYR A 94 -17.92 12.25 -2.48
N ASN A 95 -17.40 12.69 -1.33
CA ASN A 95 -18.17 13.52 -0.43
C ASN A 95 -18.44 14.90 -1.08
N SER A 96 -19.60 15.51 -0.80
CA SER A 96 -20.02 16.79 -1.37
C SER A 96 -19.21 17.99 -0.83
N SER A 97 -18.54 17.79 0.30
CA SER A 97 -17.47 18.65 0.83
C SER A 97 -16.24 17.79 1.09
N PRO A 98 -15.50 17.41 0.03
CA PRO A 98 -14.41 16.46 0.14
C PRO A 98 -13.29 17.06 0.99
N LYS A 99 -12.81 16.31 1.97
CA LYS A 99 -11.60 16.65 2.72
C LYS A 99 -10.34 16.09 2.04
N HIS A 100 -10.50 15.15 1.13
CA HIS A 100 -9.46 14.44 0.39
C HIS A 100 -9.94 14.04 -1.01
N THR A 101 -9.02 13.57 -1.85
CA THR A 101 -9.28 13.15 -3.23
C THR A 101 -9.68 11.68 -3.40
N TYR A 102 -9.85 10.93 -2.31
CA TYR A 102 -10.24 9.52 -2.38
C TYR A 102 -11.77 9.34 -2.43
N PRO A 103 -12.29 8.35 -3.17
CA PRO A 103 -13.71 8.00 -3.10
C PRO A 103 -14.02 7.42 -1.72
N TRP A 104 -15.15 7.85 -1.15
CA TRP A 104 -15.63 7.32 0.13
C TRP A 104 -16.55 6.12 -0.07
N LYS A 105 -17.11 5.96 -1.28
CA LYS A 105 -18.01 4.85 -1.63
C LYS A 105 -17.74 4.33 -3.03
N VAL A 106 -17.67 3.01 -3.15
CA VAL A 106 -17.57 2.28 -4.42
C VAL A 106 -18.72 1.29 -4.49
N SER A 107 -19.49 1.31 -5.57
CA SER A 107 -20.61 0.37 -5.78
C SER A 107 -20.38 -0.47 -7.03
N LEU A 108 -20.73 -1.75 -6.99
CA LEU A 108 -20.67 -2.66 -8.14
C LEU A 108 -21.80 -3.69 -8.08
N LEU A 109 -22.10 -4.31 -9.22
CA LEU A 109 -22.91 -5.54 -9.30
C LEU A 109 -21.98 -6.75 -9.42
N ASN A 110 -22.20 -7.77 -8.60
CA ASN A 110 -21.50 -9.04 -8.75
C ASN A 110 -22.14 -9.91 -9.84
N SER A 111 -21.55 -11.08 -10.11
CA SER A 111 -22.05 -12.02 -11.14
C SER A 111 -23.44 -12.62 -10.86
N ARG A 112 -24.03 -12.32 -9.70
CA ARG A 112 -25.40 -12.73 -9.30
C ARG A 112 -26.37 -11.56 -9.32
N ASN A 113 -26.00 -10.42 -9.93
CA ASN A 113 -26.75 -9.17 -9.93
C ASN A 113 -27.04 -8.62 -8.51
N GLU A 114 -26.19 -8.94 -7.53
CA GLU A 114 -26.29 -8.38 -6.19
C GLU A 114 -25.44 -7.11 -6.11
N LYS A 115 -26.01 -6.04 -5.56
CA LYS A 115 -25.34 -4.76 -5.38
C LYS A 115 -24.42 -4.83 -4.17
N ILE A 116 -23.12 -4.75 -4.42
CA ILE A 116 -22.07 -4.68 -3.41
C ILE A 116 -21.61 -3.22 -3.31
N VAL A 117 -21.56 -2.71 -2.07
CA VAL A 117 -21.14 -1.35 -1.76
C VAL A 117 -19.98 -1.44 -0.78
N GLN A 118 -18.90 -0.74 -1.06
CA GLN A 118 -17.76 -0.56 -0.16
C GLN A 118 -17.68 0.91 0.24
N GLU A 119 -17.79 1.19 1.54
CA GLU A 119 -17.59 2.51 2.13
C GLU A 119 -16.20 2.55 2.77
N THR A 120 -15.44 3.62 2.59
CA THR A 120 -14.09 3.79 3.12
C THR A 120 -13.90 5.19 3.67
N THR A 121 -13.38 5.29 4.88
CA THR A 121 -13.01 6.56 5.52
C THR A 121 -11.51 6.64 5.76
N TYR A 122 -11.01 7.87 5.86
CA TYR A 122 -9.59 8.21 5.92
C TYR A 122 -9.32 9.14 7.13
N PRO A 123 -8.06 9.44 7.49
CA PRO A 123 -7.74 10.21 8.69
C PRO A 123 -8.42 11.57 8.73
N LEU A 124 -8.50 12.26 7.57
CA LEU A 124 -9.16 13.56 7.43
C LEU A 124 -10.67 13.50 7.71
N ASP A 125 -11.32 12.34 7.57
CA ASP A 125 -12.73 12.19 7.92
C ASP A 125 -12.96 12.18 9.44
N HIS A 126 -11.96 11.70 10.19
CA HIS A 126 -12.02 11.45 11.64
C HIS A 126 -10.92 12.18 12.44
N PRO A 127 -10.72 13.50 12.27
CA PRO A 127 -9.55 14.20 12.84
C PRO A 127 -9.52 14.23 14.38
N ALA A 128 -10.67 13.98 15.02
CA ALA A 128 -10.80 13.93 16.48
C ALA A 128 -10.57 12.52 17.07
N GLU A 129 -10.48 11.48 16.25
CA GLU A 129 -10.12 10.14 16.74
C GLU A 129 -8.64 10.09 17.15
N VAL A 130 -8.33 9.23 18.12
CA VAL A 130 -6.99 9.10 18.70
C VAL A 130 -5.95 8.87 17.60
N ASN A 131 -4.86 9.67 17.66
CA ASN A 131 -3.72 9.65 16.73
C ASN A 131 -4.03 10.01 15.26
N MET A 132 -5.26 10.41 14.91
CA MET A 132 -5.58 10.82 13.52
C MET A 132 -4.97 12.17 13.16
N SER A 133 -4.91 13.11 14.11
CA SER A 133 -4.21 14.39 13.91
C SER A 133 -2.74 14.18 13.58
N ASP A 134 -2.07 13.26 14.30
CA ASP A 134 -0.66 12.93 14.03
C ASP A 134 -0.48 12.35 12.62
N LEU A 135 -1.38 11.47 12.15
CA LEU A 135 -1.35 10.97 10.76
C LEU A 135 -1.54 12.09 9.74
N ILE A 136 -2.46 13.03 10.01
CA ILE A 136 -2.71 14.19 9.15
C ILE A 136 -1.46 15.06 9.06
N ASP A 137 -0.81 15.35 10.19
CA ASP A 137 0.40 16.17 10.27
C ASP A 137 1.60 15.48 9.59
N MET A 138 1.63 14.14 9.62
CA MET A 138 2.60 13.31 8.89
C MET A 138 2.30 13.18 7.38
N ASN A 139 1.26 13.84 6.85
CA ASN A 139 0.78 13.71 5.47
C ASN A 139 0.34 12.29 5.08
N ILE A 140 -0.07 11.47 6.05
CA ILE A 140 -0.60 10.12 5.82
C ILE A 140 -2.11 10.23 5.65
N HIS A 141 -2.59 10.68 4.48
CA HIS A 141 -4.02 10.90 4.24
C HIS A 141 -4.71 9.75 3.52
N SER A 142 -3.96 8.86 2.86
CA SER A 142 -4.49 7.77 2.04
C SER A 142 -4.76 6.49 2.82
N ALA A 143 -4.38 6.43 4.10
CA ALA A 143 -4.49 5.23 4.91
C ALA A 143 -5.97 4.93 5.25
N PRO A 144 -6.55 3.79 4.84
CA PRO A 144 -7.93 3.46 5.17
C PRO A 144 -8.10 3.27 6.69
N ILE A 145 -9.02 4.03 7.30
CA ILE A 145 -9.35 3.92 8.72
C ILE A 145 -10.47 2.91 8.94
N THR A 146 -11.59 3.08 8.25
CA THR A 146 -12.68 2.10 8.24
C THR A 146 -12.95 1.70 6.80
N LYS A 147 -13.15 0.40 6.56
CA LYS A 147 -13.61 -0.13 5.27
C LYS A 147 -14.77 -1.07 5.53
N LYS A 148 -15.96 -0.72 5.03
CA LYS A 148 -17.19 -1.49 5.24
C LYS A 148 -17.74 -1.95 3.91
N THR A 149 -17.86 -3.26 3.74
CA THR A 149 -18.46 -3.88 2.55
C THR A 149 -19.83 -4.44 2.90
N THR A 150 -20.85 -3.99 2.18
CA THR A 150 -22.24 -4.41 2.35
C THR A 150 -22.78 -4.96 1.04
N ASN A 151 -23.42 -6.12 1.11
CA ASN A 151 -24.30 -6.58 0.04
C ASN A 151 -25.66 -5.94 0.28
N LEU A 152 -25.93 -4.85 -0.45
CA LEU A 152 -27.11 -4.03 -0.27
C LEU A 152 -28.38 -4.79 -0.69
N THR A 153 -28.29 -5.65 -1.71
CA THR A 153 -29.41 -6.50 -2.16
C THR A 153 -29.89 -7.44 -1.06
N LYS A 154 -28.97 -7.99 -0.26
CA LYS A 154 -29.27 -8.90 0.86
C LYS A 154 -29.38 -8.21 2.21
N ASN A 155 -29.13 -6.90 2.25
CA ASN A 155 -29.05 -6.12 3.49
C ASN A 155 -28.12 -6.76 4.55
N ILE A 156 -26.94 -7.23 4.10
CA ILE A 156 -25.96 -7.88 4.98
C ILE A 156 -24.60 -7.21 4.83
N LYS A 157 -23.99 -6.88 5.96
CA LYS A 157 -22.58 -6.50 6.02
C LYS A 157 -21.72 -7.74 5.79
N VAL A 158 -21.01 -7.74 4.67
CA VAL A 158 -20.10 -8.83 4.27
C VAL A 158 -18.86 -8.81 5.15
N GLU A 159 -18.30 -7.61 5.37
CA GLU A 159 -17.09 -7.40 6.16
C GLU A 159 -16.98 -5.92 6.54
N GLU A 160 -16.46 -5.65 7.73
CA GLU A 160 -16.00 -4.32 8.12
C GLU A 160 -14.63 -4.46 8.77
N THR A 161 -13.71 -3.59 8.38
CA THR A 161 -12.37 -3.52 8.95
C THR A 161 -12.13 -2.14 9.55
N LYS A 162 -11.52 -2.07 10.73
CA LYS A 162 -11.07 -0.82 11.34
C LYS A 162 -9.60 -0.91 11.71
N SER A 163 -8.79 0.03 11.23
CA SER A 163 -7.37 0.15 11.56
C SER A 163 -7.18 1.23 12.62
N THR A 164 -6.39 0.94 13.65
CA THR A 164 -6.00 1.91 14.68
C THR A 164 -4.49 2.12 14.68
N TYR A 165 -4.07 3.27 15.22
CA TYR A 165 -2.68 3.69 15.25
C TYR A 165 -2.27 4.03 16.67
N GLY A 166 -1.00 3.78 16.98
CA GLY A 166 -0.42 3.98 18.32
C GLY A 166 0.85 4.82 18.25
N LYS A 167 1.18 5.49 19.36
CA LYS A 167 2.47 6.14 19.55
C LYS A 167 3.45 5.11 20.08
N PHE A 168 4.51 4.85 19.32
CA PHE A 168 5.58 3.96 19.75
C PHE A 168 6.77 4.79 20.24
N THR A 169 7.47 4.30 21.26
CA THR A 169 8.57 4.99 21.95
C THR A 169 9.73 5.35 21.02
N THR A 170 9.79 4.74 19.85
CA THR A 170 10.67 5.13 18.75
C THR A 170 10.26 6.49 18.17
N LYS A 171 11.06 7.53 18.44
CA LYS A 171 11.07 8.83 17.70
C LYS A 171 9.69 9.52 17.55
N ASN A 172 8.74 9.29 18.46
CA ASN A 172 7.37 9.80 18.36
C ASN A 172 6.65 9.39 17.06
N LEU A 173 6.96 8.21 16.52
CA LEU A 173 6.27 7.70 15.34
C LEU A 173 4.86 7.23 15.69
N VAL A 174 3.89 7.64 14.88
CA VAL A 174 2.54 7.10 14.89
C VAL A 174 2.46 6.02 13.83
N LEU A 175 2.32 4.78 14.28
CA LEU A 175 2.38 3.58 13.43
C LEU A 175 1.13 2.72 13.64
N PRO A 176 0.79 1.83 12.68
CA PRO A 176 -0.31 0.89 12.85
C PRO A 176 -0.21 0.11 14.16
N GLN A 177 -1.33 -0.08 14.85
CA GLN A 177 -1.37 -0.77 16.14
C GLN A 177 -2.29 -1.99 16.11
N PHE A 178 -3.53 -1.83 15.63
CA PHE A 178 -4.47 -2.95 15.52
C PHE A 178 -5.24 -2.91 14.21
N VAL A 179 -5.62 -4.08 13.71
CA VAL A 179 -6.67 -4.24 12.69
C VAL A 179 -7.77 -5.08 13.28
N TYR A 180 -8.96 -4.51 13.31
CA TYR A 180 -10.20 -5.20 13.68
C TYR A 180 -10.93 -5.60 12.42
N VAL A 181 -11.53 -6.79 12.40
CA VAL A 181 -12.32 -7.33 11.29
C VAL A 181 -13.56 -8.00 11.86
N ASN A 182 -14.73 -7.67 11.32
CA ASN A 182 -15.95 -8.40 11.68
C ASN A 182 -16.91 -8.58 10.49
N LYS A 183 -17.74 -9.61 10.57
CA LYS A 183 -18.69 -10.00 9.52
C LYS A 183 -20.10 -10.11 10.09
N GLY A 184 -21.11 -9.95 9.22
CA GLY A 184 -22.50 -9.90 9.64
C GLY A 184 -22.89 -8.55 10.24
N ASN A 185 -24.16 -8.38 10.60
CA ASN A 185 -24.73 -7.07 10.89
C ASN A 185 -24.39 -6.49 12.28
N ASN A 186 -23.60 -7.19 13.08
CA ASN A 186 -23.14 -6.66 14.36
C ASN A 186 -22.14 -5.50 14.14
N PRO A 187 -22.15 -4.46 14.99
CA PRO A 187 -21.13 -3.40 14.92
C PRO A 187 -19.75 -3.98 15.22
N ILE A 188 -18.70 -3.40 14.63
CA ILE A 188 -17.32 -3.79 14.92
C ILE A 188 -16.95 -3.40 16.36
N ASN A 189 -16.40 -4.34 17.12
CA ASN A 189 -15.99 -4.15 18.49
C ASN A 189 -14.49 -3.80 18.57
N THR A 190 -14.20 -2.56 18.98
CA THR A 190 -12.82 -2.07 19.16
C THR A 190 -12.40 -1.95 20.63
N THR A 191 -13.30 -2.23 21.57
CA THR A 191 -13.05 -2.08 23.01
C THR A 191 -12.61 -3.39 23.67
N ASN A 192 -13.10 -4.53 23.17
CA ASN A 192 -12.68 -5.84 23.64
C ASN A 192 -11.50 -6.36 22.81
N THR A 193 -10.48 -6.87 23.49
CA THR A 193 -9.18 -7.18 22.90
C THR A 193 -9.13 -8.50 22.12
N THR A 194 -10.22 -9.25 21.98
CA THR A 194 -10.18 -10.63 21.46
C THR A 194 -11.20 -11.00 20.39
N THR A 195 -12.40 -10.42 20.35
CA THR A 195 -13.46 -10.93 19.44
C THR A 195 -13.25 -10.52 17.98
N ASP A 196 -13.02 -9.23 17.73
CA ASP A 196 -12.89 -8.70 16.36
C ASP A 196 -11.44 -8.31 16.03
N LYS A 197 -10.51 -8.40 16.99
CA LYS A 197 -9.10 -8.04 16.76
C LYS A 197 -8.42 -9.15 15.95
N GLU A 198 -8.14 -8.88 14.69
CA GLU A 198 -7.53 -9.84 13.76
C GLU A 198 -6.00 -9.72 13.77
N ILE A 199 -5.47 -8.49 13.86
CA ILE A 199 -4.03 -8.22 13.84
C ILE A 199 -3.65 -7.25 14.95
N SER A 200 -2.53 -7.54 15.61
CA SER A 200 -1.83 -6.66 16.52
C SER A 200 -0.42 -6.41 16.01
N PHE A 201 -0.02 -5.14 15.90
CA PHE A 201 1.35 -4.74 15.59
C PHE A 201 2.03 -4.38 16.90
N ASP A 202 2.82 -5.32 17.42
CA ASP A 202 3.23 -5.35 18.82
C ASP A 202 4.47 -4.50 19.08
N ALA A 203 5.40 -4.45 18.13
CA ALA A 203 6.67 -3.75 18.29
C ALA A 203 7.27 -3.28 16.96
N TYR A 204 8.04 -2.20 17.05
CA TYR A 204 8.78 -1.61 15.95
C TYR A 204 10.22 -1.29 16.39
N ASP A 205 11.17 -1.30 15.45
CA ASP A 205 12.53 -0.85 15.69
C ASP A 205 12.67 0.68 15.71
N THR A 206 13.91 1.19 15.74
CA THR A 206 14.20 2.64 15.78
C THR A 206 14.01 3.37 14.43
N TYR A 207 13.81 2.62 13.35
CA TYR A 207 13.56 3.11 12.00
C TYR A 207 12.06 3.08 11.64
N GLY A 208 11.22 2.51 12.51
CA GLY A 208 9.79 2.33 12.27
C GLY A 208 9.46 1.03 11.55
N ASN A 209 10.41 0.10 11.46
CA ASN A 209 10.17 -1.21 10.87
C ASN A 209 9.46 -2.13 11.87
N LEU A 210 8.48 -2.91 11.40
CA LEU A 210 7.74 -3.86 12.21
C LEU A 210 8.65 -5.02 12.65
N THR A 211 8.85 -5.18 13.95
CA THR A 211 9.71 -6.24 14.52
C THR A 211 8.91 -7.36 15.17
N GLN A 212 7.65 -7.09 15.54
CA GLN A 212 6.76 -8.13 16.05
C GLN A 212 5.30 -7.80 15.74
N TYR A 213 4.55 -8.81 15.33
CA TYR A 213 3.10 -8.72 15.16
C TYR A 213 2.43 -10.04 15.50
N THR A 214 1.15 -9.99 15.82
CA THR A 214 0.33 -11.17 16.13
C THR A 214 -0.89 -11.18 15.24
N ILE A 215 -1.06 -12.23 14.45
CA ILE A 215 -2.29 -12.48 13.67
C ILE A 215 -3.10 -13.50 14.45
N LYS A 216 -4.29 -13.10 14.92
CA LYS A 216 -5.10 -13.86 15.89
C LYS A 216 -4.30 -14.21 17.13
N ASP A 217 -3.82 -15.46 17.20
CA ASP A 217 -3.07 -16.01 18.34
C ASP A 217 -1.63 -16.41 17.96
N VAL A 218 -1.19 -16.16 16.72
CA VAL A 218 0.15 -16.52 16.26
C VAL A 218 1.03 -15.28 16.20
N THR A 219 1.94 -15.17 17.17
CA THR A 219 2.97 -14.11 17.17
C THR A 219 4.06 -14.45 16.15
N THR A 220 4.42 -13.46 15.33
CA THR A 220 5.53 -13.51 14.40
C THR A 220 6.51 -12.37 14.72
N SER A 221 7.77 -12.74 14.80
CA SER A 221 8.90 -11.83 15.01
C SER A 221 9.71 -11.67 13.73
N VAL A 222 10.28 -10.47 13.54
CA VAL A 222 11.07 -10.12 12.36
C VAL A 222 12.38 -9.47 12.80
N ILE A 223 13.50 -9.99 12.29
CA ILE A 223 14.82 -9.39 12.46
C ILE A 223 15.19 -8.64 11.18
N TRP A 224 15.64 -7.40 11.31
CA TRP A 224 16.01 -6.53 10.20
C TRP A 224 17.52 -6.41 10.05
N GLY A 225 18.06 -6.93 8.96
CA GLY A 225 19.49 -6.83 8.62
C GLY A 225 19.79 -5.60 7.77
N TYR A 226 21.04 -5.51 7.31
CA TYR A 226 21.50 -4.41 6.46
C TYR A 226 21.20 -3.03 7.09
N LYS A 227 21.52 -2.89 8.39
CA LYS A 227 21.26 -1.68 9.18
C LYS A 227 19.77 -1.27 9.20
N GLY A 228 18.87 -2.24 9.34
CA GLY A 228 17.43 -1.98 9.40
C GLY A 228 16.77 -1.76 8.03
N THR A 229 17.39 -2.17 6.93
CA THR A 229 16.87 -1.92 5.58
C THR A 229 16.00 -3.07 5.05
N TYR A 230 16.33 -4.32 5.40
CA TYR A 230 15.62 -5.50 4.88
C TYR A 230 15.33 -6.53 5.97
N PRO A 231 14.15 -7.19 5.93
CA PRO A 231 13.83 -8.26 6.88
C PRO A 231 14.60 -9.52 6.50
N VAL A 232 15.51 -9.96 7.37
CA VAL A 232 16.41 -11.10 7.12
C VAL A 232 16.00 -12.37 7.83
N ALA A 233 15.15 -12.29 8.86
CA ALA A 233 14.56 -13.45 9.50
C ALA A 233 13.08 -13.21 9.81
N LYS A 234 12.23 -14.18 9.47
CA LYS A 234 10.83 -14.28 9.91
C LYS A 234 10.71 -15.47 10.83
N ILE A 235 10.17 -15.25 12.03
CA ILE A 235 10.13 -16.23 13.12
C ILE A 235 8.68 -16.36 13.57
N GLU A 236 7.99 -17.40 13.13
CA GLU A 236 6.57 -17.63 13.42
C GLU A 236 6.43 -18.54 14.65
N GLY A 237 5.63 -18.11 15.63
CA GLY A 237 5.39 -18.82 16.88
C GLY A 237 6.29 -18.42 18.05
N GLU A 238 7.12 -17.39 17.91
CA GLU A 238 8.07 -16.96 18.96
C GLU A 238 8.24 -15.44 19.02
N LYS A 239 8.48 -14.92 20.23
CA LYS A 239 8.71 -13.49 20.47
C LYS A 239 10.20 -13.16 20.41
N LEU A 240 10.54 -11.98 19.90
CA LEU A 240 11.93 -11.50 19.91
C LEU A 240 12.52 -11.46 21.32
N SER A 241 11.70 -11.16 22.34
CA SER A 241 12.13 -11.13 23.74
C SER A 241 12.62 -12.48 24.28
N ASN A 242 12.23 -13.58 23.64
CA ASN A 242 12.63 -14.94 24.03
C ASN A 242 13.92 -15.39 23.34
N LEU A 243 14.42 -14.61 22.37
CA LEU A 243 15.69 -14.85 21.70
C LEU A 243 16.81 -14.05 22.39
N SER A 244 18.04 -14.53 22.25
CA SER A 244 19.22 -13.82 22.76
C SER A 244 19.41 -12.49 22.04
N SER A 245 19.48 -11.39 22.79
CA SER A 245 19.75 -10.05 22.24
C SER A 245 21.10 -9.96 21.53
N ALA A 246 22.09 -10.74 21.97
CA ALA A 246 23.38 -10.86 21.30
C ALA A 246 23.23 -11.51 19.91
N THR A 247 22.44 -12.60 19.81
CA THR A 247 22.18 -13.28 18.54
C THR A 247 21.45 -12.37 17.55
N ILE A 248 20.46 -11.61 18.02
CA ILE A 248 19.74 -10.64 17.18
C ILE A 248 20.71 -9.60 16.64
N LYS A 249 21.51 -8.97 17.52
CA LYS A 249 22.45 -7.91 17.13
C LYS A 249 23.54 -8.41 16.17
N GLU A 250 24.02 -9.64 16.38
CA GLU A 250 24.96 -10.29 15.45
C GLU A 250 24.36 -10.54 14.06
N ILE A 251 23.04 -10.59 13.90
CA ILE A 251 22.38 -10.70 12.59
C ILE A 251 22.17 -9.32 11.98
N GLU A 252 21.73 -8.34 12.78
CA GLU A 252 21.43 -6.97 12.34
C GLU A 252 22.67 -6.24 11.78
N ASP A 253 23.83 -6.44 12.41
CA ASP A 253 25.07 -5.72 12.12
C ASP A 253 25.92 -6.35 10.98
N VAL A 254 25.55 -7.54 10.48
CA VAL A 254 26.35 -8.25 9.47
C VAL A 254 26.24 -7.59 8.10
N ALA A 255 27.40 -7.28 7.52
CA ALA A 255 27.50 -6.72 6.18
C ALA A 255 27.75 -7.78 5.08
N ASP A 256 28.35 -8.92 5.44
CA ASP A 256 28.71 -9.98 4.51
C ASP A 256 27.59 -11.04 4.39
N ASN A 257 27.16 -11.31 3.17
CA ASN A 257 26.04 -12.22 2.90
C ASN A 257 26.35 -13.69 3.26
N ALA A 258 27.62 -14.13 3.16
CA ALA A 258 28.00 -15.49 3.53
C ALA A 258 27.97 -15.66 5.05
N ILE A 259 28.49 -14.68 5.80
CA ILE A 259 28.40 -14.66 7.27
C ILE A 259 26.93 -14.62 7.70
N LEU A 260 26.10 -13.77 7.06
CA LEU A 260 24.68 -13.67 7.37
C LEU A 260 23.97 -15.00 7.16
N THR A 261 24.27 -15.69 6.05
CA THR A 261 23.73 -17.02 5.74
C THR A 261 24.04 -18.01 6.86
N THR A 262 25.30 -18.06 7.35
CA THR A 262 25.68 -18.92 8.47
C THR A 262 24.93 -18.56 9.75
N LYS A 263 24.82 -17.28 10.08
CA LYS A 263 24.10 -16.81 11.28
C LYS A 263 22.61 -17.17 11.22
N LEU A 264 21.96 -17.02 10.07
CA LEU A 264 20.57 -17.42 9.86
C LEU A 264 20.37 -18.93 9.97
N LYS A 265 21.26 -19.75 9.39
CA LYS A 265 21.22 -21.22 9.56
C LYS A 265 21.38 -21.62 11.03
N ASN A 266 22.27 -20.96 11.76
CA ASN A 266 22.41 -21.19 13.20
C ASN A 266 21.14 -20.80 13.96
N LEU A 267 20.55 -19.64 13.67
CA LEU A 267 19.28 -19.22 14.26
C LEU A 267 18.20 -20.29 14.04
N ILE A 268 18.00 -20.74 12.80
CA ILE A 268 17.05 -21.81 12.44
C ILE A 268 17.30 -23.08 13.27
N SER A 269 18.57 -23.52 13.38
CA SER A 269 18.92 -24.72 14.14
C SER A 269 18.72 -24.58 15.66
N SER A 270 18.84 -23.36 16.20
CA SER A 270 18.76 -23.08 17.63
C SER A 270 17.34 -22.78 18.12
N THR A 271 16.41 -22.50 17.20
CA THR A 271 15.02 -22.13 17.52
C THR A 271 14.07 -23.24 17.13
N SER A 272 14.05 -24.33 17.91
CA SER A 272 13.21 -25.50 17.64
C SER A 272 11.73 -25.31 17.98
N SER A 273 11.38 -24.28 18.75
CA SER A 273 10.00 -23.95 19.14
C SER A 273 9.22 -23.17 18.07
N ALA A 274 9.89 -22.70 17.01
CA ALA A 274 9.33 -21.75 16.06
C ALA A 274 9.67 -22.11 14.61
N MET A 275 8.90 -21.60 13.66
CA MET A 275 9.23 -21.69 12.24
C MET A 275 10.06 -20.48 11.83
N VAL A 276 11.36 -20.70 11.61
CA VAL A 276 12.29 -19.65 11.17
C VAL A 276 12.52 -19.75 9.67
N THR A 277 12.36 -18.64 8.96
CA THR A 277 12.76 -18.50 7.54
C THR A 277 13.73 -17.34 7.41
N GLY A 278 14.88 -17.59 6.78
CA GLY A 278 15.93 -16.59 6.54
C GLY A 278 15.89 -16.03 5.12
N TYR A 279 16.32 -14.78 4.95
CA TYR A 279 16.40 -14.11 3.65
C TYR A 279 17.72 -13.36 3.50
N ILE A 280 18.35 -13.53 2.35
CA ILE A 280 19.54 -12.77 1.92
C ILE A 280 19.14 -11.89 0.74
N TYR A 281 19.63 -10.66 0.74
CA TYR A 281 19.31 -9.67 -0.27
C TYR A 281 20.56 -9.24 -1.05
N GLU A 282 20.32 -8.86 -2.29
CA GLU A 282 21.21 -7.97 -3.03
C GLU A 282 20.50 -6.62 -3.19
N PRO A 283 21.07 -5.52 -2.65
CA PRO A 283 20.47 -4.20 -2.75
C PRO A 283 20.11 -3.83 -4.20
N LEU A 284 18.97 -3.15 -4.37
CA LEU A 284 18.40 -2.77 -5.68
C LEU A 284 17.93 -3.92 -6.59
N LYS A 285 18.15 -5.19 -6.23
CA LYS A 285 17.62 -6.34 -6.96
C LYS A 285 16.50 -7.04 -6.20
N GLY A 286 16.76 -7.48 -4.97
CA GLY A 286 15.82 -8.23 -4.15
C GLY A 286 16.43 -9.42 -3.43
N VAL A 287 15.60 -10.38 -3.05
CA VAL A 287 16.00 -11.60 -2.34
C VAL A 287 16.80 -12.49 -3.28
N THR A 288 18.04 -12.84 -2.93
CA THR A 288 18.88 -13.77 -3.70
C THR A 288 18.90 -15.17 -3.11
N GLN A 289 18.59 -15.31 -1.83
CA GLN A 289 18.48 -16.60 -1.15
C GLN A 289 17.39 -16.55 -0.08
N MET A 290 16.59 -17.62 -0.03
CA MET A 290 15.64 -17.91 1.04
C MET A 290 16.05 -19.22 1.70
N ILE A 291 16.21 -19.21 3.03
CA ILE A 291 16.60 -20.36 3.84
C ILE A 291 15.36 -20.85 4.58
N ASN A 292 14.90 -22.05 4.25
CA ASN A 292 13.69 -22.64 4.82
C ASN A 292 13.94 -23.17 6.24
N LEU A 293 12.84 -23.49 6.94
CA LEU A 293 12.83 -24.05 8.30
C LEU A 293 13.67 -25.34 8.47
N ASN A 294 13.91 -26.09 7.39
CA ASN A 294 14.74 -27.30 7.41
C ASN A 294 16.20 -27.03 7.03
N GLY A 295 16.61 -25.76 6.90
CA GLY A 295 17.96 -25.36 6.51
C GLY A 295 18.25 -25.39 5.00
N THR A 296 17.34 -25.95 4.18
CA THR A 296 17.48 -25.94 2.70
C THR A 296 17.32 -24.54 2.14
N SER A 297 17.98 -24.26 1.02
CA SER A 297 17.97 -22.93 0.40
C SER A 297 17.30 -22.92 -0.97
N ILE A 298 16.54 -21.86 -1.25
CA ILE A 298 16.08 -21.49 -2.59
C ILE A 298 16.85 -20.25 -3.01
N TYR A 299 17.55 -20.32 -4.14
CA TYR A 299 18.29 -19.22 -4.73
C TYR A 299 17.50 -18.59 -5.86
N TYR A 300 17.46 -17.27 -5.90
CA TYR A 300 16.79 -16.50 -6.93
C TYR A 300 17.83 -15.76 -7.76
N ASN A 301 17.86 -16.06 -9.05
CA ASN A 301 18.78 -15.42 -9.98
C ASN A 301 18.03 -14.39 -10.82
N TYR A 302 18.67 -13.26 -11.03
CA TYR A 302 18.11 -12.13 -11.78
C TYR A 302 18.92 -11.88 -13.05
N ASP A 303 18.24 -11.38 -14.08
CA ASP A 303 18.93 -10.87 -15.27
C ASP A 303 19.57 -9.49 -15.02
N ALA A 304 20.24 -8.95 -16.05
CA ALA A 304 20.91 -7.65 -15.97
C ALA A 304 19.97 -6.46 -15.71
N TYR A 305 18.65 -6.64 -15.88
CA TYR A 305 17.62 -5.63 -15.64
C TYR A 305 16.92 -5.80 -14.29
N GLY A 306 17.38 -6.73 -13.44
CA GLY A 306 16.81 -6.98 -12.13
C GLY A 306 15.51 -7.80 -12.15
N ARG A 307 15.22 -8.52 -13.23
CA ARG A 307 14.02 -9.37 -13.34
C ARG A 307 14.36 -10.81 -12.99
N LEU A 308 13.42 -11.51 -12.35
CA LEU A 308 13.63 -12.89 -11.89
C LEU A 308 13.80 -13.84 -13.09
N LEU A 309 15.00 -14.34 -13.31
CA LEU A 309 15.32 -15.28 -14.39
C LEU A 309 14.90 -16.71 -14.02
N ASN A 310 15.31 -17.18 -12.84
CA ASN A 310 14.98 -18.51 -12.35
C ASN A 310 15.08 -18.61 -10.82
N ALA A 311 14.48 -19.65 -10.27
CA ALA A 311 14.64 -20.07 -8.87
C ALA A 311 15.21 -21.49 -8.83
N MET A 312 16.21 -21.71 -7.98
CA MET A 312 16.90 -22.99 -7.83
C MET A 312 16.81 -23.48 -6.39
N LYS A 313 16.37 -24.73 -6.19
CA LYS A 313 16.36 -25.39 -4.88
C LYS A 313 17.66 -26.17 -4.68
N GLU A 314 18.32 -25.94 -3.56
CA GLU A 314 19.47 -26.72 -3.10
C GLU A 314 18.98 -27.89 -2.24
N ASP A 315 19.44 -29.08 -2.56
CA ASP A 315 19.22 -30.29 -1.76
C ASP A 315 20.29 -30.45 -0.66
N ASP A 316 20.14 -31.48 0.17
CA ASP A 316 21.05 -31.76 1.29
C ASP A 316 22.49 -32.08 0.84
N ASN A 317 22.69 -32.45 -0.43
CA ASN A 317 23.99 -32.72 -1.03
C ASN A 317 24.62 -31.47 -1.67
N GLY A 318 23.96 -30.31 -1.58
CA GLY A 318 24.40 -29.05 -2.20
C GLY A 318 24.13 -28.96 -3.70
N THR A 319 23.36 -29.89 -4.27
CA THR A 319 23.00 -29.86 -5.69
C THR A 319 21.85 -28.90 -5.91
N LYS A 320 22.03 -27.94 -6.84
CA LYS A 320 21.01 -26.95 -7.19
C LYS A 320 20.19 -27.41 -8.38
N THR A 321 18.88 -27.47 -8.21
CA THR A 321 17.90 -27.85 -9.25
C THR A 321 16.97 -26.70 -9.55
N VAL A 322 16.73 -26.42 -10.84
CA VAL A 322 15.81 -25.36 -11.25
C VAL A 322 14.38 -25.80 -10.95
N ILE A 323 13.66 -24.99 -10.17
CA ILE A 323 12.25 -25.22 -9.82
C ILE A 323 11.30 -24.25 -10.53
N LYS A 324 11.83 -23.14 -11.05
CA LYS A 324 11.08 -22.15 -11.82
C LYS A 324 12.02 -21.42 -12.76
N SER A 325 11.59 -21.12 -13.98
CA SER A 325 12.30 -20.27 -14.93
C SER A 325 11.31 -19.37 -15.66
N ASN A 326 11.75 -18.16 -16.01
CA ASN A 326 10.99 -17.21 -16.82
C ASN A 326 11.83 -16.82 -18.05
N GLU A 327 11.16 -16.68 -19.19
CA GLU A 327 11.74 -16.11 -20.40
C GLU A 327 11.07 -14.77 -20.70
N TYR A 328 11.88 -13.77 -21.03
CA TYR A 328 11.41 -12.41 -21.30
C TYR A 328 11.72 -12.00 -22.74
N ASN A 329 10.71 -12.03 -23.59
CA ASN A 329 10.83 -11.65 -25.00
C ASN A 329 10.44 -10.19 -25.20
N TYR A 330 11.30 -9.44 -25.90
CA TYR A 330 11.03 -8.06 -26.27
C TYR A 330 10.75 -7.98 -27.76
N LYS A 331 9.72 -7.21 -28.12
CA LYS A 331 9.47 -6.82 -29.49
C LYS A 331 10.21 -5.50 -29.71
N ASN A 332 11.23 -5.52 -30.56
CA ASN A 332 11.88 -4.30 -31.04
C ASN A 332 11.01 -3.61 -32.08
#